data_AF-A0A0Q8R2I5-F1
#
_entry.id   AF-A0A0Q8R2I5-F1
#
_cell.length_a   1.000
_cell.length_b   1.000
_cell.length_c   1.000
_cell.angle_alpha   90.00
_cell.angle_beta   90.00
_cell.angle_gamma   90.00
#
_symmetry.space_group_name_H-M   'P 1'
#
loop_
_entity.id
_entity.type
_entity.pdbx_description
1 polymer ?
#
loop_
_entity_poly.entity_id
_entity_poly.type
_entity_poly.pdbx_seq_one_letter_code
_entity_poly.pdbx_strand_id
1 'polypeptide(L)'
;MIGATLEQAMAANRVQSDGVASATDVIGRRQVDNDDPQAFLVRAGAGHVIPGHFHAVDQFQIFVEGSAKLGRFDLHPGSIHYTDAYTSYGPIIATEEGYGYFTLRPVSTTSYHQMPGEAKLLKEVRHSSGSQRRMLMGEVAEAPEAQPGIAPIFTQPDGVGAYRLSADAGQALAFPEEASHGRFLLIVGGGATVDGQAYGPKSCLWADDGEAFAPVIAGEDGVVAVLAAFGSQAG
;
A
#
# COMPACT_ATOMS: atom_id res chain seq x y z
N MET A 1 11.79 12.54 -4.27
CA MET A 1 11.51 11.15 -3.89
C MET A 1 11.88 11.02 -2.43
N ILE A 2 11.08 10.30 -1.66
CA ILE A 2 11.40 9.97 -0.27
C ILE A 2 11.28 8.47 -0.08
N GLY A 3 12.07 7.90 0.82
CA GLY A 3 12.00 6.47 1.11
C GLY A 3 12.59 6.14 2.47
N ALA A 4 12.07 5.09 3.08
CA ALA A 4 12.55 4.61 4.37
C ALA A 4 12.40 3.09 4.47
N THR A 5 13.31 2.48 5.23
CA THR A 5 13.19 1.08 5.63
C THR A 5 12.32 0.95 6.88
N LEU A 6 11.71 -0.21 7.08
CA LEU A 6 11.00 -0.49 8.33
C LEU A 6 11.93 -0.39 9.54
N GLU A 7 13.18 -0.83 9.40
CA GLU A 7 14.19 -0.76 10.46
C GLU A 7 14.47 0.69 10.88
N GLN A 8 14.63 1.61 9.92
CA GLN A 8 14.80 3.03 10.20
C GLN A 8 13.58 3.61 10.93
N ALA A 9 12.37 3.24 10.51
CA ALA A 9 11.14 3.66 11.17
C ALA A 9 11.04 3.16 12.62
N MET A 10 11.41 1.89 12.86
CA MET A 10 11.45 1.29 14.19
C MET A 10 12.52 1.94 15.07
N ALA A 11 13.73 2.14 14.55
CA ALA A 11 14.83 2.80 15.26
C ALA A 11 14.49 4.25 15.64
N ALA A 12 13.70 4.94 14.82
CA ALA A 12 13.17 6.28 15.10
C ALA A 12 11.94 6.26 16.04
N ASN A 13 11.62 5.13 16.65
CA ASN A 13 10.49 4.91 17.56
C ASN A 13 9.15 5.40 16.98
N ARG A 14 8.91 5.12 15.70
CA ARG A 14 7.67 5.50 14.98
C ARG A 14 6.55 4.47 15.14
N VAL A 15 6.66 3.60 16.14
CA VAL A 15 5.68 2.57 16.44
C VAL A 15 4.68 3.10 17.47
N GLN A 16 3.40 2.96 17.18
CA GLN A 16 2.34 3.16 18.17
C GLN A 16 1.56 1.85 18.32
N SER A 17 1.22 1.48 19.56
CA SER A 17 0.48 0.27 19.87
C SER A 17 -0.56 0.57 20.94
N ASP A 18 -1.73 -0.06 20.84
CA ASP A 18 -2.77 -0.06 21.87
C ASP A 18 -2.79 -1.37 22.69
N GLY A 19 -1.80 -2.24 22.47
CA GLY A 19 -1.72 -3.58 23.08
C GLY A 19 -2.46 -4.67 22.30
N VAL A 20 -3.26 -4.32 21.29
CA VAL A 20 -4.00 -5.25 20.43
C VAL A 20 -3.50 -5.19 18.99
N ALA A 21 -3.30 -3.98 18.48
CA ALA A 21 -2.72 -3.70 17.19
C ALA A 21 -1.58 -2.67 17.32
N SER A 22 -0.69 -2.67 16.33
CA SER A 22 0.36 -1.67 16.21
C SER A 22 0.40 -1.08 14.81
N ALA A 23 0.85 0.16 14.72
CA ALA A 23 1.14 0.84 13.46
C ALA A 23 2.57 1.41 13.53
N THR A 24 3.34 1.24 12.46
CA THR A 24 4.69 1.82 12.32
C THR A 24 4.72 2.78 11.14
N ASP A 25 4.88 4.08 11.40
CA ASP A 25 4.96 5.10 10.35
C ASP A 25 6.30 5.01 9.59
N VAL A 26 6.26 4.62 8.31
CA VAL A 26 7.46 4.51 7.45
C VAL A 26 7.68 5.81 6.68
N ILE A 27 6.65 6.29 5.99
CA ILE A 27 6.61 7.60 5.31
C ILE A 27 5.45 8.42 5.89
N GLY A 28 5.68 9.70 6.16
CA GLY A 28 4.68 10.59 6.76
C GLY A 28 4.37 10.22 8.22
N ARG A 29 3.21 10.70 8.72
CA ARG A 29 2.72 10.43 10.08
C ARG A 29 1.21 10.16 10.04
N ARG A 30 0.75 9.08 10.70
CA ARG A 30 -0.69 8.71 10.72
C ARG A 30 -1.62 9.65 11.50
N GLN A 31 -1.07 10.57 12.30
CA GLN A 31 -1.83 11.44 13.21
C GLN A 31 -1.89 12.90 12.75
N VAL A 32 -1.60 13.17 11.48
CA VAL A 32 -1.58 14.51 10.89
C VAL A 32 -2.34 14.48 9.57
N ASP A 33 -3.15 15.51 9.33
CA ASP A 33 -3.71 15.79 8.02
C ASP A 33 -2.78 16.78 7.30
N ASN A 34 -2.23 16.39 6.16
CA ASN A 34 -1.43 17.25 5.28
C ASN A 34 -1.31 16.65 3.87
N ASP A 35 -0.70 17.40 2.96
CA ASP A 35 -0.53 16.99 1.57
C ASP A 35 0.67 16.04 1.35
N ASP A 36 1.37 15.62 2.42
CA ASP A 36 2.49 14.68 2.29
C ASP A 36 1.98 13.23 2.15
N PRO A 37 2.66 12.37 1.38
CA PRO A 37 2.31 10.96 1.27
C PRO A 37 2.46 10.23 2.60
N GLN A 38 1.70 9.13 2.73
CA GLN A 38 1.63 8.36 3.96
C GLN A 38 1.80 6.85 3.67
N ALA A 39 2.77 6.23 4.34
CA ALA A 39 2.96 4.78 4.34
C ALA A 39 3.21 4.28 5.76
N PHE A 40 2.39 3.35 6.25
CA PHE A 40 2.58 2.74 7.56
C PHE A 40 2.20 1.26 7.58
N LEU A 41 2.93 0.49 8.37
CA LEU A 41 2.69 -0.94 8.54
C LEU A 41 1.79 -1.17 9.76
N VAL A 42 0.58 -1.67 9.52
CA VAL A 42 -0.33 -2.14 10.57
C VAL A 42 -0.06 -3.60 10.85
N ARG A 43 0.00 -3.99 12.13
CA ARG A 43 0.04 -5.39 12.57
C ARG A 43 -0.97 -5.65 13.67
N ALA A 44 -1.58 -6.81 13.64
CA ALA A 44 -2.44 -7.27 14.72
C ALA A 44 -2.39 -8.80 14.87
N GLY A 45 -2.67 -9.27 16.09
CA GLY A 45 -2.64 -10.69 16.44
C GLY A 45 -3.92 -11.45 16.06
N ALA A 46 -3.96 -12.70 16.49
CA ALA A 46 -5.05 -13.64 16.22
C ALA A 46 -6.43 -13.08 16.59
N GLY A 47 -7.40 -13.31 15.71
CA GLY A 47 -8.80 -12.93 15.93
C GLY A 47 -9.09 -11.42 15.98
N HIS A 48 -8.10 -10.55 15.76
CA HIS A 48 -8.32 -9.11 15.69
C HIS A 48 -9.26 -8.75 14.53
N VAL A 49 -10.21 -7.85 14.80
CA VAL A 49 -11.21 -7.40 13.81
C VAL A 49 -11.11 -5.90 13.62
N ILE A 50 -10.83 -5.47 12.39
CA ILE A 50 -11.12 -4.10 11.96
C ILE A 50 -12.56 -4.09 11.44
N PRO A 51 -13.49 -3.34 12.06
CA PRO A 51 -14.86 -3.27 11.60
C PRO A 51 -14.95 -2.67 10.19
N GLY A 52 -16.12 -2.82 9.55
CA GLY A 52 -16.37 -2.17 8.27
C GLY A 52 -16.18 -0.65 8.39
N HIS A 53 -15.51 -0.03 7.43
CA HIS A 53 -15.16 1.39 7.47
C HIS A 53 -14.89 1.95 6.07
N PHE A 54 -14.72 3.27 5.98
CA PHE A 54 -14.24 3.98 4.79
C PHE A 54 -13.29 5.11 5.17
N HIS A 55 -12.60 5.66 4.18
CA HIS A 55 -11.68 6.79 4.30
C HIS A 55 -12.06 7.88 3.30
N ALA A 56 -11.68 9.13 3.58
CA ALA A 56 -11.88 10.26 2.68
C ALA A 56 -10.83 10.38 1.56
N VAL A 57 -9.92 9.41 1.46
CA VAL A 57 -8.81 9.38 0.50
C VAL A 57 -8.72 7.99 -0.14
N ASP A 58 -8.14 7.93 -1.33
CA ASP A 58 -7.79 6.68 -1.98
C ASP A 58 -6.73 5.94 -1.16
N GLN A 59 -6.82 4.61 -1.14
CA GLN A 59 -5.96 3.81 -0.28
C GLN A 59 -5.62 2.48 -0.93
N PHE A 60 -4.33 2.12 -0.86
CA PHE A 60 -3.89 0.74 -0.99
C PHE A 60 -3.64 0.11 0.38
N GLN A 61 -3.95 -1.18 0.47
CA GLN A 61 -3.51 -2.10 1.51
C GLN A 61 -2.73 -3.23 0.85
N ILE A 62 -1.46 -3.41 1.22
CA ILE A 62 -0.62 -4.51 0.71
C ILE A 62 -0.21 -5.39 1.88
N PHE A 63 -0.68 -6.64 1.87
CA PHE A 63 -0.40 -7.61 2.93
C PHE A 63 1.01 -8.18 2.76
N VAL A 64 1.74 -8.27 3.87
CA VAL A 64 3.16 -8.68 3.90
C VAL A 64 3.47 -9.68 5.02
N GLU A 65 2.50 -9.98 5.89
CA GLU A 65 2.63 -10.92 7.01
C GLU A 65 1.27 -11.56 7.33
N GLY A 66 1.33 -12.80 7.83
CA GLY A 66 0.18 -13.53 8.35
C GLY A 66 -0.96 -13.68 7.35
N SER A 67 -2.18 -13.84 7.85
CA SER A 67 -3.36 -14.01 7.02
C SER A 67 -4.61 -13.39 7.64
N ALA A 68 -5.53 -12.96 6.77
CA ALA A 68 -6.80 -12.35 7.17
C ALA A 68 -7.92 -12.66 6.18
N LYS A 69 -9.15 -12.28 6.51
CA LYS A 69 -10.28 -12.23 5.58
C LYS A 69 -10.77 -10.81 5.41
N LEU A 70 -11.09 -10.43 4.17
CA LEU A 70 -11.83 -9.23 3.83
C LEU A 70 -13.13 -9.63 3.12
N GLY A 71 -14.22 -9.70 3.87
CA GLY A 71 -15.48 -10.28 3.37
C GLY A 71 -15.27 -11.74 2.91
N ARG A 72 -15.33 -11.96 1.59
CA ARG A 72 -15.12 -13.28 0.97
C ARG A 72 -13.68 -13.54 0.49
N PHE A 73 -12.82 -12.53 0.54
CA PHE A 73 -11.45 -12.64 0.06
C PHE A 73 -10.53 -13.10 1.19
N ASP A 74 -9.77 -14.15 0.94
CA ASP A 74 -8.65 -14.54 1.79
C ASP A 74 -7.46 -13.63 1.45
N LEU A 75 -6.77 -13.16 2.49
CA LEU A 75 -5.65 -12.24 2.40
C LEU A 75 -4.42 -12.90 3.02
N HIS A 76 -3.29 -12.77 2.34
CA HIS A 76 -2.00 -13.37 2.69
C HIS A 76 -0.88 -12.44 2.19
N PRO A 77 0.41 -12.70 2.48
CA PRO A 77 1.50 -11.90 1.96
C PRO A 77 1.44 -11.88 0.42
N GLY A 78 1.47 -10.68 -0.18
CA GLY A 78 1.29 -10.48 -1.62
C GLY A 78 -0.14 -10.10 -2.03
N SER A 79 -1.14 -10.22 -1.17
CA SER A 79 -2.49 -9.71 -1.47
C SER A 79 -2.50 -8.17 -1.49
N ILE A 80 -3.13 -7.61 -2.51
CA ILE A 80 -3.27 -6.17 -2.74
C ILE A 80 -4.76 -5.82 -2.77
N HIS A 81 -5.11 -4.81 -1.99
CA HIS A 81 -6.45 -4.25 -1.95
C HIS A 81 -6.38 -2.74 -2.19
N TYR A 82 -7.18 -2.23 -3.12
CA TYR A 82 -7.32 -0.80 -3.38
C TYR A 82 -8.78 -0.37 -3.20
N THR A 83 -8.99 0.82 -2.66
CA THR A 83 -10.30 1.48 -2.62
C THR A 83 -10.20 2.94 -2.99
N ASP A 84 -11.14 3.41 -3.82
CA ASP A 84 -11.38 4.84 -4.00
C ASP A 84 -11.86 5.47 -2.68
N ALA A 85 -11.62 6.77 -2.51
CA ALA A 85 -12.15 7.59 -1.43
C ALA A 85 -13.66 7.38 -1.27
N TYR A 86 -14.10 7.35 -0.02
CA TYR A 86 -15.49 7.12 0.39
C TYR A 86 -16.04 5.78 -0.12
N THR A 87 -15.21 4.76 -0.27
CA THR A 87 -15.66 3.38 -0.52
C THR A 87 -15.60 2.58 0.78
N SER A 88 -16.75 2.05 1.21
CA SER A 88 -16.81 1.22 2.42
C SER A 88 -16.36 -0.21 2.12
N TYR A 89 -15.49 -0.75 2.97
CA TYR A 89 -15.03 -2.13 2.91
C TYR A 89 -14.91 -2.71 4.33
N GLY A 90 -14.58 -3.99 4.42
CA GLY A 90 -14.44 -4.70 5.69
C GLY A 90 -15.66 -5.55 6.05
N PRO A 91 -15.64 -6.19 7.23
CA PRO A 91 -14.53 -6.18 8.20
C PRO A 91 -13.27 -6.87 7.67
N ILE A 92 -12.12 -6.51 8.23
CA ILE A 92 -10.88 -7.29 8.10
C ILE A 92 -10.75 -8.13 9.37
N ILE A 93 -10.67 -9.44 9.22
CA ILE A 93 -10.64 -10.38 10.34
C ILE A 93 -9.34 -11.19 10.26
N ALA A 94 -8.48 -11.07 11.28
CA ALA A 94 -7.27 -11.87 11.38
C ALA A 94 -7.60 -13.36 11.54
N THR A 95 -6.81 -14.22 10.90
CA THR A 95 -6.77 -15.64 11.24
C THR A 95 -5.98 -15.85 12.54
N GLU A 96 -5.70 -17.10 12.91
CA GLU A 96 -4.82 -17.43 14.05
C GLU A 96 -3.37 -16.94 13.87
N GLU A 97 -2.93 -16.66 12.66
CA GLU A 97 -1.57 -16.19 12.37
C GLU A 97 -1.39 -14.68 12.63
N GLY A 98 -2.48 -13.96 12.89
CA GLY A 98 -2.48 -12.49 12.82
C GLY A 98 -2.25 -12.00 11.39
N TYR A 99 -2.01 -10.70 11.22
CA TYR A 99 -1.66 -10.14 9.91
C TYR A 99 -0.72 -8.94 10.05
N GLY A 100 -0.09 -8.59 8.92
CA GLY A 100 0.54 -7.29 8.73
C GLY A 100 0.32 -6.77 7.31
N TYR A 101 -0.12 -5.52 7.17
CA TYR A 101 -0.29 -4.86 5.88
C TYR A 101 0.20 -3.41 5.89
N PHE A 102 0.77 -2.98 4.78
CA PHE A 102 1.06 -1.57 4.53
C PHE A 102 -0.21 -0.85 4.11
N THR A 103 -0.51 0.26 4.77
CA THR A 103 -1.46 1.26 4.27
C THR A 103 -0.68 2.31 3.51
N LEU A 104 -1.09 2.60 2.28
CA LEU A 104 -0.45 3.58 1.40
C LEU A 104 -1.49 4.59 0.93
N ARG A 105 -1.17 5.88 1.04
CA ARG A 105 -2.04 7.00 0.64
C ARG A 105 -1.20 8.13 0.05
N PRO A 106 -1.69 8.80 -1.01
CA PRO A 106 -0.95 9.88 -1.64
C PRO A 106 -0.94 11.15 -0.77
N VAL A 107 -1.85 11.25 0.21
CA VAL A 107 -1.93 12.32 1.19
C VAL A 107 -2.13 11.76 2.60
N SER A 108 -1.60 12.43 3.60
CA SER A 108 -1.72 12.01 4.99
C SER A 108 -3.09 12.43 5.51
N THR A 109 -3.81 11.47 6.07
CA THR A 109 -5.08 11.76 6.72
C THR A 109 -5.31 10.93 7.97
N THR A 110 -6.01 11.52 8.93
CA THR A 110 -6.60 10.90 10.10
C THR A 110 -7.98 10.29 9.82
N SER A 111 -8.52 10.47 8.61
CA SER A 111 -9.83 9.97 8.21
C SER A 111 -9.97 8.46 8.43
N TYR A 112 -10.94 8.09 9.24
CA TYR A 112 -11.38 6.72 9.49
C TYR A 112 -12.82 6.76 9.99
N HIS A 113 -13.75 6.21 9.21
CA HIS A 113 -15.18 6.30 9.50
C HIS A 113 -15.80 4.91 9.61
N GLN A 114 -16.20 4.52 10.83
CA GLN A 114 -16.72 3.19 11.10
C GLN A 114 -18.18 3.04 10.66
N MET A 115 -18.47 1.90 10.05
CA MET A 115 -19.82 1.50 9.63
C MET A 115 -20.46 0.58 10.68
N PRO A 116 -21.78 0.67 10.89
CA PRO A 116 -22.73 1.53 10.18
C PRO A 116 -22.86 2.96 10.77
N GLY A 117 -22.15 3.30 11.86
CA GLY A 117 -22.32 4.56 12.60
C GLY A 117 -22.20 5.82 11.73
N GLU A 118 -21.27 5.83 10.78
CA GLU A 118 -20.96 6.98 9.93
C GLU A 118 -21.63 6.91 8.53
N ALA A 119 -22.66 6.07 8.37
CA ALA A 119 -23.30 5.85 7.06
C ALA A 119 -23.95 7.12 6.46
N LYS A 120 -24.29 8.11 7.30
CA LYS A 120 -24.88 9.38 6.85
C LYS A 120 -23.88 10.19 6.02
N LEU A 121 -22.65 10.34 6.51
CA LEU A 121 -21.57 11.04 5.80
C LEU A 121 -21.32 10.39 4.43
N LEU A 122 -21.29 9.06 4.40
CA LEU A 122 -21.10 8.31 3.17
C LEU A 122 -22.20 8.60 2.13
N LYS A 123 -23.47 8.73 2.56
CA LYS A 123 -24.61 9.06 1.69
C LYS A 123 -24.52 10.49 1.16
N GLU A 124 -24.17 11.44 2.01
CA GLU A 124 -24.03 12.85 1.62
C GLU A 124 -23.01 13.01 0.49
N VAL A 125 -21.85 12.36 0.62
CA VAL A 125 -20.83 12.36 -0.45
C VAL A 125 -21.33 11.64 -1.71
N ARG A 126 -22.10 10.55 -1.59
CA ARG A 126 -22.67 9.84 -2.76
C ARG A 126 -23.58 10.72 -3.59
N HIS A 127 -24.32 11.62 -2.95
CA HIS A 127 -25.21 12.53 -3.66
C HIS A 127 -24.44 13.59 -4.46
N SER A 128 -23.22 13.94 -4.04
CA SER A 128 -22.42 15.00 -4.68
C SER A 128 -21.36 14.49 -5.66
N SER A 129 -20.81 13.29 -5.50
CA SER A 129 -19.56 12.87 -6.16
C SER A 129 -19.70 11.99 -7.42
N GLY A 130 -20.92 11.64 -7.85
CA GLY A 130 -21.08 10.60 -8.89
C GLY A 130 -20.64 9.21 -8.40
N SER A 131 -20.94 8.16 -9.19
CA SER A 131 -21.10 6.79 -8.69
C SER A 131 -19.93 5.81 -8.90
N GLN A 132 -18.77 6.23 -9.43
CA GLN A 132 -17.67 5.29 -9.62
C GLN A 132 -16.82 5.22 -8.35
N ARG A 133 -17.11 4.19 -7.55
CA ARG A 133 -16.37 3.82 -6.34
C ARG A 133 -15.90 2.40 -6.53
N ARG A 134 -14.59 2.23 -6.65
CA ARG A 134 -13.96 0.94 -6.94
C ARG A 134 -13.38 0.37 -5.66
N MET A 135 -13.50 -0.94 -5.57
CA MET A 135 -12.71 -1.80 -4.70
C MET A 135 -12.04 -2.81 -5.63
N LEU A 136 -10.72 -2.75 -5.71
CA LEU A 136 -9.93 -3.64 -6.55
C LEU A 136 -9.14 -4.61 -5.67
N MET A 137 -9.05 -5.85 -6.13
CA MET A 137 -8.28 -6.91 -5.50
C MET A 137 -7.27 -7.44 -6.50
N GLY A 138 -6.07 -7.73 -6.03
CA GLY A 138 -5.02 -8.34 -6.81
C GLY A 138 -4.05 -9.11 -5.92
N GLU A 139 -3.12 -9.80 -6.54
CA GLU A 139 -2.12 -10.59 -5.85
C GLU A 139 -0.80 -10.53 -6.61
N VAL A 140 0.30 -10.40 -5.88
CA VAL A 140 1.63 -10.58 -6.43
C VAL A 140 1.83 -12.06 -6.70
N ALA A 141 1.84 -12.46 -7.98
CA ALA A 141 2.13 -13.85 -8.31
C ALA A 141 3.51 -14.27 -7.74
N GLU A 142 3.51 -15.31 -6.90
CA GLU A 142 4.72 -15.88 -6.30
C GLU A 142 5.58 -16.69 -7.29
N ALA A 143 5.20 -16.77 -8.57
CA ALA A 143 5.77 -17.72 -9.53
C ALA A 143 7.31 -17.68 -9.51
N PRO A 144 7.98 -18.79 -9.12
CA PRO A 144 9.44 -18.89 -9.05
C PRO A 144 10.15 -18.64 -10.38
N GLU A 145 9.40 -18.70 -11.49
CA GLU A 145 9.86 -18.52 -12.87
C GLU A 145 9.39 -17.20 -13.49
N ALA A 146 8.80 -16.28 -12.70
CA ALA A 146 8.35 -15.00 -13.23
C ALA A 146 9.56 -14.21 -13.77
N GLN A 147 9.56 -14.00 -15.09
CA GLN A 147 10.62 -13.28 -15.78
C GLN A 147 10.82 -11.88 -15.17
N PRO A 148 12.07 -11.41 -15.06
CA PRO A 148 12.36 -10.01 -14.74
C PRO A 148 11.57 -9.06 -15.64
N GLY A 149 11.16 -7.92 -15.09
CA GLY A 149 10.37 -6.93 -15.80
C GLY A 149 9.16 -6.42 -15.02
N ILE A 150 8.18 -5.94 -15.77
CA ILE A 150 6.97 -5.29 -15.27
C ILE A 150 5.79 -6.21 -15.60
N ALA A 151 5.04 -6.64 -14.59
CA ALA A 151 3.81 -7.40 -14.76
C ALA A 151 2.63 -6.65 -14.10
N PRO A 152 1.63 -6.20 -14.86
CA PRO A 152 0.45 -5.57 -14.28
C PRO A 152 -0.35 -6.60 -13.49
N ILE A 153 -0.78 -6.21 -12.28
CA ILE A 153 -1.70 -6.98 -11.43
C ILE A 153 -3.13 -6.52 -11.73
N PHE A 154 -3.34 -5.20 -11.73
CA PHE A 154 -4.52 -4.55 -12.30
C PHE A 154 -4.16 -3.13 -12.74
N THR A 155 -4.89 -2.61 -13.73
CA THR A 155 -4.75 -1.23 -14.21
C THR A 155 -6.13 -0.64 -14.50
N GLN A 156 -6.25 0.68 -14.43
CA GLN A 156 -7.48 1.43 -14.71
C GLN A 156 -7.18 2.59 -15.67
N PRO A 157 -8.15 3.02 -16.50
CA PRO A 157 -7.93 4.08 -17.48
C PRO A 157 -7.53 5.45 -16.91
N ASP A 158 -7.79 5.70 -15.62
CA ASP A 158 -7.46 6.93 -14.91
C ASP A 158 -6.08 6.89 -14.25
N GLY A 159 -5.31 5.81 -14.43
CA GLY A 159 -3.95 5.67 -13.89
C GLY A 159 -3.86 4.98 -12.52
N VAL A 160 -4.99 4.55 -11.93
CA VAL A 160 -4.94 3.64 -10.77
C VAL A 160 -4.38 2.30 -11.24
N GLY A 161 -3.32 1.82 -10.59
CA GLY A 161 -2.70 0.55 -10.99
C GLY A 161 -1.84 -0.09 -9.90
N ALA A 162 -1.70 -1.42 -10.00
CA ALA A 162 -0.76 -2.19 -9.22
C ALA A 162 0.09 -3.06 -10.16
N TYR A 163 1.40 -3.06 -9.96
CA TYR A 163 2.35 -3.81 -10.78
C TYR A 163 3.30 -4.60 -9.89
N ARG A 164 3.63 -5.81 -10.31
CA ARG A 164 4.82 -6.52 -9.83
C ARG A 164 6.00 -6.07 -10.67
N LEU A 165 7.02 -5.54 -10.02
CA LEU A 165 8.31 -5.21 -10.64
C LEU A 165 9.37 -6.18 -10.13
N SER A 166 10.19 -6.70 -11.02
CA SER A 166 11.33 -7.55 -10.62
C SER A 166 12.54 -7.35 -11.50
N ALA A 167 13.73 -7.47 -10.90
CA ALA A 167 15.01 -7.41 -11.60
C ALA A 167 15.99 -8.41 -10.99
N ASP A 168 16.83 -9.00 -11.84
CA ASP A 168 17.94 -9.87 -11.43
C ASP A 168 19.07 -9.06 -10.79
N ALA A 169 19.97 -9.74 -10.10
CA ALA A 169 21.08 -9.12 -9.39
C ALA A 169 21.87 -8.10 -10.23
N GLY A 170 22.07 -6.92 -9.65
CA GLY A 170 22.79 -5.81 -10.28
C GLY A 170 22.04 -5.09 -11.41
N GLN A 171 20.84 -5.55 -11.80
CA GLN A 171 20.00 -4.86 -12.78
C GLN A 171 19.12 -3.80 -12.11
N ALA A 172 18.79 -2.75 -12.85
CA ALA A 172 17.82 -1.75 -12.39
C ALA A 172 16.38 -2.25 -12.59
N LEU A 173 15.48 -1.90 -11.68
CA LEU A 173 14.05 -2.04 -11.92
C LEU A 173 13.63 -1.15 -13.10
N ALA A 174 12.80 -1.72 -13.98
CA ALA A 174 12.03 -0.96 -14.95
C ALA A 174 10.70 -0.51 -14.33
N PHE A 175 10.18 0.63 -14.79
CA PHE A 175 8.92 1.21 -14.33
C PHE A 175 7.95 1.40 -15.51
N PRO A 176 6.63 1.24 -15.31
CA PRO A 176 5.65 1.47 -16.36
C PRO A 176 5.63 2.94 -16.80
N GLU A 177 5.44 3.17 -18.10
CA GLU A 177 5.24 4.49 -18.69
C GLU A 177 3.82 4.98 -18.44
N GLU A 178 3.52 5.37 -17.20
CA GLU A 178 2.20 5.91 -16.85
C GLU A 178 2.38 7.17 -15.99
N ALA A 179 1.66 8.23 -16.35
CA ALA A 179 1.50 9.42 -15.52
C ALA A 179 0.47 9.08 -14.44
N SER A 180 0.90 9.09 -13.19
CA SER A 180 0.09 8.77 -12.01
C SER A 180 0.31 9.87 -10.98
N HIS A 181 -0.70 10.17 -10.17
CA HIS A 181 -0.69 11.22 -9.14
C HIS A 181 0.09 10.83 -7.88
N GLY A 182 1.26 10.22 -8.11
CA GLY A 182 2.16 9.67 -7.13
C GLY A 182 2.09 8.14 -7.01
N ARG A 183 3.23 7.57 -6.64
CA ARG A 183 3.49 6.12 -6.67
C ARG A 183 4.27 5.70 -5.45
N PHE A 184 3.83 4.60 -4.84
CA PHE A 184 4.66 3.89 -3.87
C PHE A 184 5.33 2.69 -4.52
N LEU A 185 6.59 2.46 -4.15
CA LEU A 185 7.31 1.23 -4.40
C LEU A 185 7.56 0.52 -3.07
N LEU A 186 6.96 -0.65 -2.88
CA LEU A 186 7.14 -1.49 -1.69
C LEU A 186 8.00 -2.70 -2.04
N ILE A 187 9.17 -2.84 -1.41
CA ILE A 187 10.00 -4.03 -1.58
C ILE A 187 9.36 -5.18 -0.81
N VAL A 188 9.07 -6.28 -1.49
CA VAL A 188 8.40 -7.46 -0.92
C VAL A 188 9.27 -8.72 -0.93
N GLY A 189 10.29 -8.77 -1.78
CA GLY A 189 11.27 -9.88 -1.83
C GLY A 189 12.64 -9.41 -2.32
N GLY A 190 13.68 -10.14 -1.94
CA GLY A 190 15.06 -9.76 -2.23
C GLY A 190 15.44 -8.41 -1.58
N GLY A 191 16.21 -7.60 -2.28
CA GLY A 191 16.56 -6.26 -1.82
C GLY A 191 17.10 -5.39 -2.95
N ALA A 192 17.17 -4.09 -2.71
CA ALA A 192 17.70 -3.14 -3.68
C ALA A 192 18.57 -2.07 -3.02
N THR A 193 19.36 -1.38 -3.83
CA THR A 193 20.09 -0.17 -3.45
C THR A 193 19.57 1.01 -4.25
N VAL A 194 19.35 2.13 -3.57
CA VAL A 194 18.98 3.43 -4.16
C VAL A 194 19.90 4.48 -3.57
N ASP A 195 20.62 5.22 -4.41
CA ASP A 195 21.60 6.25 -3.99
C ASP A 195 22.59 5.75 -2.90
N GLY A 196 23.01 4.50 -3.00
CA GLY A 196 23.93 3.85 -2.05
C GLY A 196 23.29 3.35 -0.75
N GLN A 197 22.00 3.59 -0.52
CA GLN A 197 21.24 3.09 0.62
C GLN A 197 20.56 1.76 0.27
N ALA A 198 20.67 0.77 1.17
CA ALA A 198 20.01 -0.52 1.03
C ALA A 198 18.54 -0.48 1.48
N TYR A 199 17.67 -1.14 0.71
CA TYR A 199 16.23 -1.31 0.92
C TYR A 199 15.88 -2.79 0.80
N GLY A 200 15.67 -3.45 1.94
CA GLY A 200 15.17 -4.83 2.01
C GLY A 200 13.64 -4.92 2.04
N PRO A 201 13.07 -6.11 2.24
CA PRO A 201 11.62 -6.30 2.31
C PRO A 201 10.97 -5.40 3.38
N LYS A 202 9.74 -4.94 3.12
CA LYS A 202 9.00 -3.96 3.94
C LYS A 202 9.64 -2.57 3.97
N SER A 203 10.52 -2.26 3.02
CA SER A 203 10.97 -0.89 2.77
C SER A 203 10.09 -0.23 1.71
N CYS A 204 9.81 1.06 1.88
CA CYS A 204 8.88 1.79 1.02
C CYS A 204 9.52 3.07 0.49
N LEU A 205 9.29 3.35 -0.79
CA LEU A 205 9.68 4.58 -1.46
C LEU A 205 8.44 5.24 -2.07
N TRP A 206 8.48 6.55 -2.19
CA TRP A 206 7.46 7.39 -2.81
C TRP A 206 8.09 8.31 -3.85
N ALA A 207 7.49 8.32 -5.04
CA ALA A 207 7.72 9.33 -6.06
C ALA A 207 6.42 10.07 -6.33
N ASP A 208 6.46 11.40 -6.30
CA ASP A 208 5.31 12.27 -6.55
C ASP A 208 4.87 12.28 -8.02
N ASP A 209 3.80 13.00 -8.34
CA ASP A 209 3.33 13.20 -9.72
C ASP A 209 4.44 13.79 -10.60
N GLY A 210 4.64 13.17 -11.76
CA GLY A 210 5.71 13.51 -12.70
C GLY A 210 7.15 13.24 -12.20
N GLU A 211 7.34 12.85 -10.94
CA GLU A 211 8.66 12.57 -10.38
C GLU A 211 9.10 11.14 -10.72
N ALA A 212 10.30 10.98 -11.28
CA ALA A 212 10.90 9.66 -11.50
C ALA A 212 11.53 9.11 -10.20
N PHE A 213 11.48 7.78 -10.04
CA PHE A 213 12.36 7.11 -9.09
C PHE A 213 13.82 7.25 -9.57
N ALA A 214 14.73 7.51 -8.64
CA ALA A 214 16.15 7.28 -8.84
C ALA A 214 16.37 5.77 -9.10
N PRO A 215 17.48 5.39 -9.78
CA PRO A 215 17.72 4.00 -10.13
C PRO A 215 17.65 3.06 -8.91
N VAL A 216 16.72 2.11 -8.96
CA VAL A 216 16.56 1.07 -7.95
C VAL A 216 17.29 -0.18 -8.44
N ILE A 217 18.50 -0.41 -7.93
CA ILE A 217 19.39 -1.48 -8.39
C ILE A 217 19.18 -2.71 -7.51
N ALA A 218 18.85 -3.84 -8.11
CA ALA A 218 18.65 -5.10 -7.41
C ALA A 218 19.93 -5.59 -6.72
N GLY A 219 19.80 -6.09 -5.48
CA GLY A 219 20.85 -6.72 -4.71
C GLY A 219 21.19 -8.14 -5.21
N GLU A 220 22.03 -8.86 -4.47
CA GLU A 220 22.56 -10.17 -4.90
C GLU A 220 21.47 -11.24 -5.10
N ASP A 221 20.37 -11.18 -4.34
CA ASP A 221 19.23 -12.09 -4.45
C ASP A 221 18.17 -11.60 -5.47
N GLY A 222 18.48 -10.56 -6.24
CA GLY A 222 17.50 -9.83 -7.05
C GLY A 222 16.55 -8.99 -6.20
N VAL A 223 15.49 -8.48 -6.83
CA VAL A 223 14.43 -7.72 -6.14
C VAL A 223 13.06 -8.06 -6.71
N VAL A 224 12.07 -8.12 -5.82
CA VAL A 224 10.64 -8.11 -6.17
C VAL A 224 9.98 -6.98 -5.38
N ALA A 225 9.31 -6.10 -6.10
CA ALA A 225 8.61 -4.95 -5.54
C ALA A 225 7.19 -4.83 -6.09
N VAL A 226 6.32 -4.19 -5.31
CA VAL A 226 4.99 -3.77 -5.75
C VAL A 226 5.02 -2.27 -5.99
N LEU A 227 4.67 -1.87 -7.21
CA LEU A 227 4.38 -0.47 -7.52
C LEU A 227 2.87 -0.26 -7.38
N ALA A 228 2.46 0.61 -6.47
CA ALA A 228 1.08 1.07 -6.31
C ALA A 228 0.98 2.50 -6.84
N ALA A 229 0.24 2.68 -7.94
CA ALA A 229 0.04 3.94 -8.62
C ALA A 229 -1.37 4.48 -8.37
N PHE A 230 -1.47 5.76 -8.02
CA PHE A 230 -2.74 6.46 -7.86
C PHE A 230 -3.12 7.17 -9.15
N GLY A 231 -4.41 7.11 -9.49
CA GLY A 231 -4.94 7.76 -10.69
C GLY A 231 -5.16 9.24 -10.50
N SER A 232 -5.51 9.91 -11.61
CA SER A 232 -6.01 11.28 -11.57
C SER A 232 -7.32 11.35 -10.82
N GLN A 233 -7.34 12.12 -9.73
CA GLN A 233 -8.59 12.53 -9.12
C GLN A 233 -9.43 13.18 -10.22
N ALA A 234 -10.62 12.63 -10.47
CA ALA A 234 -11.57 13.27 -11.36
C ALA A 234 -11.89 14.65 -10.77
N GLY A 235 -11.54 15.71 -11.50
CA GLY A 235 -11.85 17.10 -11.13
C GLY A 235 -13.35 17.39 -11.09
#